data_AF-A0AA42IPV7-F1
#
_entry.id   AF-A0AA42IPV7-F1
#
_cell.length_a   1.000
_cell.length_b   1.000
_cell.length_c   1.000
_cell.angle_alpha   90.00
_cell.angle_beta   90.00
_cell.angle_gamma   90.00
#
_symmetry.space_group_name_H-M   'P 1'
#
loop_
_entity.id
_entity.type
_entity.pdbx_description
1 polymer ?
#
loop_
_entity_poly.entity_id
_entity_poly.type
_entity_poly.pdbx_seq_one_letter_code
_entity_poly.pdbx_strand_id
1 'polypeptide(L)'
;GTREVYVALTNNDGRGDKQPTDAANPRPHNLHGQILRFNEQGSDPTATAFTWELFLLAGEARGARTAGGEPMPANLTGTVNGDIFSSPDGLAFDAAGRLWIQTDYDDEEAPMQGMGCNMMLCADPATREVRRFMVGPRGCEITGLAWSPDGKAMWANIQHPSLSYPASDGRSRPRSTTVLVTRLDGGVIGS
;
A
#
# COMPACT_ATOMS: atom_id res chain seq x y z
N GLY A 1 8.59 3.95 21.36
CA GLY A 1 8.25 3.35 20.07
C GLY A 1 9.37 2.44 19.65
N THR A 2 9.07 1.41 18.85
CA THR A 2 10.12 0.68 18.14
C THR A 2 10.76 1.64 17.11
N ARG A 3 12.06 1.48 16.84
CA ARG A 3 12.78 2.24 15.80
C ARG A 3 12.90 1.41 14.52
N GLU A 4 11.83 0.70 14.21
CA GLU A 4 11.76 -0.14 13.02
C GLU A 4 11.52 0.72 11.79
N VAL A 5 12.14 0.34 10.67
CA VAL A 5 12.00 1.01 9.38
C VAL A 5 11.23 0.12 8.43
N TYR A 6 10.35 0.74 7.65
CA TYR A 6 9.50 0.07 6.68
C TYR A 6 9.79 0.62 5.29
N VAL A 7 9.94 -0.27 4.31
CA VAL A 7 10.24 0.09 2.94
C VAL A 7 9.30 -0.66 2.02
N ALA A 8 8.59 0.09 1.18
CA ALA A 8 7.82 -0.47 0.08
C ALA A 8 8.77 -0.80 -1.08
N LEU A 9 8.63 -2.00 -1.62
CA LEU A 9 9.21 -2.41 -2.89
C LEU A 9 8.04 -2.64 -3.84
N THR A 10 7.69 -1.60 -4.61
CA THR A 10 6.38 -1.47 -5.30
C THR A 10 6.08 -2.59 -6.28
N ASN A 11 7.03 -3.00 -7.12
CA ASN A 11 6.93 -4.15 -8.02
C ASN A 11 8.29 -4.34 -8.75
N ASN A 12 8.43 -5.46 -9.48
CA ASN A 12 9.53 -5.70 -10.42
C ASN A 12 9.15 -6.88 -11.36
N ASP A 13 8.68 -6.56 -12.56
CA ASP A 13 8.31 -7.52 -13.61
C ASP A 13 9.51 -8.30 -14.18
N GLY A 14 10.70 -7.71 -14.11
CA GLY A 14 11.96 -8.31 -14.54
C GLY A 14 12.64 -9.21 -13.51
N ARG A 15 12.09 -9.37 -12.31
CA ARG A 15 12.62 -10.30 -11.30
C ARG A 15 12.47 -11.75 -11.78
N GLY A 16 13.50 -12.57 -11.59
CA GLY A 16 13.59 -13.93 -12.15
C GLY A 16 14.31 -13.98 -13.50
N ASP A 17 14.18 -12.93 -14.32
CA ASP A 17 14.77 -12.86 -15.67
C ASP A 17 15.99 -11.94 -15.73
N LYS A 18 15.78 -10.64 -15.51
CA LYS A 18 16.81 -9.60 -15.57
C LYS A 18 17.67 -9.60 -14.30
N GLN A 19 17.10 -10.09 -13.19
CA GLN A 19 17.74 -10.17 -11.88
C GLN A 19 17.25 -11.42 -11.16
N PRO A 20 18.10 -12.21 -10.48
CA PRO A 20 17.67 -13.42 -9.79
C PRO A 20 16.71 -13.10 -8.64
N THR A 21 15.93 -14.09 -8.21
CA THR A 21 15.20 -14.00 -6.93
C THR A 21 16.16 -14.13 -5.75
N ASP A 22 15.77 -13.58 -4.62
CA ASP A 22 16.48 -13.70 -3.35
C ASP A 22 15.48 -13.67 -2.18
N ALA A 23 15.97 -13.69 -0.95
CA ALA A 23 15.10 -13.69 0.23
C ALA A 23 14.24 -12.42 0.37
N ALA A 24 14.75 -11.25 -0.02
CA ALA A 24 14.04 -9.97 0.03
C ALA A 24 13.12 -9.76 -1.18
N ASN A 25 13.42 -10.45 -2.29
CA ASN A 25 12.72 -10.40 -3.57
C ASN A 25 12.33 -11.82 -4.02
N PRO A 26 11.41 -12.49 -3.31
CA PRO A 26 11.23 -13.94 -3.45
C PRO A 26 10.40 -14.35 -4.67
N ARG A 27 9.68 -13.42 -5.31
CA ARG A 27 8.76 -13.73 -6.42
C ARG A 27 9.38 -13.36 -7.77
N PRO A 28 9.47 -14.29 -8.75
CA PRO A 28 9.72 -13.91 -10.13
C PRO A 28 8.51 -13.16 -10.69
N HIS A 29 8.71 -12.25 -11.64
CA HIS A 29 7.65 -11.42 -12.23
C HIS A 29 6.72 -10.84 -11.16
N ASN A 30 7.33 -10.11 -10.23
CA ASN A 30 6.63 -9.61 -9.05
C ASN A 30 5.79 -8.39 -9.42
N LEU A 31 4.52 -8.61 -9.75
CA LEU A 31 3.63 -7.52 -10.17
C LEU A 31 3.00 -6.76 -8.99
N HIS A 32 2.99 -7.34 -7.79
CA HIS A 32 2.28 -6.76 -6.65
C HIS A 32 3.15 -6.09 -5.59
N GLY A 33 4.45 -6.39 -5.54
CA GLY A 33 5.33 -5.79 -4.55
C GLY A 33 5.17 -6.30 -3.12
N GLN A 34 5.94 -5.71 -2.22
CA GLN A 34 6.05 -6.13 -0.83
C GLN A 34 6.46 -4.96 0.07
N ILE A 35 6.31 -5.15 1.38
CA ILE A 35 6.85 -4.24 2.38
C ILE A 35 7.88 -5.00 3.21
N LEU A 36 9.10 -4.47 3.27
CA LEU A 36 10.14 -4.94 4.18
C LEU A 36 10.05 -4.17 5.49
N ARG A 37 10.38 -4.86 6.57
CA ARG A 37 10.63 -4.28 7.89
C ARG A 37 12.05 -4.59 8.29
N PHE A 38 12.81 -3.59 8.74
CA PHE A 38 14.13 -3.82 9.32
C PHE A 38 14.34 -3.06 10.63
N ASN A 39 15.25 -3.59 11.45
CA ASN A 39 15.60 -3.05 12.74
C ASN A 39 17.13 -2.98 12.84
N GLU A 40 17.63 -1.77 13.03
CA GLU A 40 19.05 -1.50 13.17
C GLU A 40 19.58 -2.12 14.47
N GLN A 41 20.82 -2.60 14.43
CA GLN A 41 21.45 -3.23 15.59
C GLN A 41 21.41 -2.29 16.80
N GLY A 42 20.83 -2.77 17.91
CA GLY A 42 20.70 -1.96 19.13
C GLY A 42 19.68 -0.83 19.04
N SER A 43 18.82 -0.80 18.01
CA SER A 43 17.89 0.31 17.74
C SER A 43 18.61 1.66 17.62
N ASP A 44 19.79 1.63 17.01
CA ASP A 44 20.66 2.78 16.79
C ASP A 44 20.63 3.17 15.30
N PRO A 45 20.12 4.37 14.95
CA PRO A 45 20.10 4.86 13.56
C PRO A 45 21.47 5.16 12.95
N THR A 46 22.54 5.00 13.74
CA THR A 46 23.92 5.09 13.25
C THR A 46 24.55 3.72 13.02
N ALA A 47 23.86 2.63 13.36
CA ALA A 47 24.38 1.28 13.17
C ALA A 47 24.50 0.93 11.68
N THR A 48 25.51 0.11 11.36
CA THR A 48 25.80 -0.33 9.98
C THR A 48 25.33 -1.76 9.71
N ALA A 49 24.66 -2.39 10.68
CA ALA A 49 24.07 -3.71 10.58
C ALA A 49 22.61 -3.66 11.06
N PHE A 50 21.77 -4.50 10.46
CA PHE A 50 20.36 -4.60 10.76
C PHE A 50 19.87 -6.04 10.57
N THR A 51 18.77 -6.38 11.23
CA THR A 51 17.95 -7.54 10.88
C THR A 51 16.76 -7.07 10.06
N TRP A 52 16.24 -7.93 9.19
CA TRP A 52 15.09 -7.60 8.36
C TRP A 52 14.17 -8.80 8.17
N GLU A 53 12.93 -8.52 7.81
CA GLU A 53 11.94 -9.50 7.39
C GLU A 53 11.00 -8.91 6.33
N LEU A 54 10.28 -9.80 5.63
CA LEU A 54 9.11 -9.40 4.85
C LEU A 54 7.95 -9.15 5.82
N PHE A 55 7.55 -7.89 5.97
CA PHE A 55 6.37 -7.53 6.76
C PHE A 55 5.11 -8.14 6.14
N LEU A 56 4.97 -7.96 4.82
CA LEU A 56 3.98 -8.60 3.97
C LEU A 56 4.44 -8.69 2.52
N LEU A 57 3.87 -9.63 1.76
CA LEU A 57 3.81 -9.62 0.30
C LEU A 57 2.41 -9.16 -0.11
N ALA A 58 2.31 -8.10 -0.92
CA ALA A 58 1.05 -7.66 -1.50
C ALA A 58 0.62 -8.61 -2.63
N GLY A 59 -0.66 -8.61 -3.01
CA GLY A 59 -1.22 -9.55 -3.98
C GLY A 59 -2.52 -10.20 -3.53
N GLU A 60 -3.00 -11.12 -4.36
CA GLU A 60 -4.24 -11.86 -4.16
C GLU A 60 -4.22 -12.71 -2.88
N ALA A 61 -5.39 -12.96 -2.32
CA ALA A 61 -5.52 -13.71 -1.08
C ALA A 61 -5.04 -15.17 -1.26
N ARG A 62 -4.52 -15.77 -0.19
CA ARG A 62 -4.18 -17.21 -0.21
C ARG A 62 -5.41 -18.04 -0.54
N GLY A 63 -5.28 -18.91 -1.55
CA GLY A 63 -6.39 -19.73 -2.03
C GLY A 63 -7.33 -19.04 -3.01
N ALA A 64 -7.04 -17.80 -3.42
CA ALA A 64 -7.74 -17.14 -4.51
C ALA A 64 -7.67 -17.96 -5.80
N ARG A 65 -8.67 -17.77 -6.66
CA ARG A 65 -8.78 -18.43 -7.96
C ARG A 65 -8.92 -17.37 -9.04
N THR A 66 -8.43 -17.69 -10.23
CA THR A 66 -8.65 -16.87 -11.43
C THR A 66 -10.14 -16.85 -11.79
N ALA A 67 -10.53 -15.96 -12.70
CA ALA A 67 -11.90 -15.93 -13.23
C ALA A 67 -12.34 -17.28 -13.86
N GLY A 68 -11.39 -18.07 -14.37
CA GLY A 68 -11.62 -19.41 -14.91
C GLY A 68 -11.71 -20.51 -13.84
N GLY A 69 -11.54 -20.18 -12.55
CA GLY A 69 -11.58 -21.13 -11.44
C GLY A 69 -10.26 -21.82 -11.14
N GLU A 70 -9.20 -21.55 -11.89
CA GLU A 70 -7.87 -22.12 -11.63
C GLU A 70 -7.22 -21.49 -10.39
N PRO A 71 -6.33 -22.19 -9.66
CA PRO A 71 -5.57 -21.59 -8.57
C PRO A 71 -4.81 -20.34 -9.04
N MET A 72 -4.84 -19.27 -8.23
CA MET A 72 -4.06 -18.08 -8.52
C MET A 72 -2.56 -18.42 -8.55
N PRO A 73 -1.79 -17.95 -9.55
CA PRO A 73 -0.35 -18.18 -9.59
C PRO A 73 0.36 -17.71 -8.31
N ALA A 74 1.38 -18.46 -7.89
CA ALA A 74 2.10 -18.19 -6.65
C ALA A 74 2.78 -16.81 -6.64
N ASN A 75 3.24 -16.31 -7.81
CA ASN A 75 3.84 -14.98 -7.92
C ASN A 75 2.82 -13.84 -7.81
N LEU A 76 1.52 -14.12 -7.98
CA LEU A 76 0.42 -13.16 -7.81
C LEU A 76 -0.25 -13.25 -6.43
N THR A 77 0.06 -14.30 -5.66
CA THR A 77 -0.52 -14.50 -4.32
C THR A 77 0.31 -13.80 -3.26
N GLY A 78 -0.36 -13.09 -2.35
CA GLY A 78 0.24 -12.34 -1.24
C GLY A 78 0.15 -13.05 0.12
N THR A 79 0.57 -12.31 1.14
CA THR A 79 0.49 -12.71 2.56
C THR A 79 -0.27 -11.69 3.40
N VAL A 80 -0.99 -10.77 2.77
CA VAL A 80 -1.76 -9.74 3.48
C VAL A 80 -2.79 -10.41 4.39
N ASN A 81 -2.81 -10.00 5.66
CA ASN A 81 -3.83 -10.39 6.61
C ASN A 81 -4.92 -9.30 6.63
N GLY A 82 -5.96 -9.48 5.82
CA GLY A 82 -7.04 -8.51 5.67
C GLY A 82 -7.27 -8.11 4.22
N ASP A 83 -7.45 -6.82 3.97
CA ASP A 83 -7.77 -6.30 2.64
C ASP A 83 -6.57 -6.37 1.68
N ILE A 84 -6.75 -7.05 0.55
CA ILE A 84 -5.72 -7.16 -0.50
C ILE A 84 -5.53 -5.83 -1.25
N PHE A 85 -4.31 -5.66 -1.76
CA PHE A 85 -3.87 -4.54 -2.59
C PHE A 85 -2.62 -4.93 -3.40
N SER A 86 -2.21 -4.06 -4.33
CA SER A 86 -0.98 -4.15 -5.11
C SER A 86 -0.14 -2.90 -4.90
N SER A 87 1.13 -3.00 -5.26
CA SER A 87 2.07 -1.90 -5.45
C SER A 87 2.02 -0.85 -4.35
N PRO A 88 2.36 -1.26 -3.10
CA PRO A 88 2.60 -0.29 -2.05
C PRO A 88 3.68 0.68 -2.52
N ASP A 89 3.44 1.96 -2.30
CA ASP A 89 4.37 3.04 -2.60
C ASP A 89 4.54 3.91 -1.35
N GLY A 90 3.63 4.86 -1.14
CA GLY A 90 3.68 5.77 0.00
C GLY A 90 3.47 5.04 1.33
N LEU A 91 4.38 5.26 2.29
CA LEU A 91 4.28 4.76 3.65
C LEU A 91 4.41 5.90 4.65
N ALA A 92 3.59 5.88 5.71
CA ALA A 92 3.70 6.85 6.79
C ALA A 92 3.20 6.28 8.12
N PHE A 93 3.79 6.74 9.22
CA PHE A 93 3.32 6.44 10.57
C PHE A 93 2.59 7.64 11.15
N ASP A 94 1.47 7.38 11.82
CA ASP A 94 0.87 8.38 12.70
C ASP A 94 1.39 8.28 14.14
N ALA A 95 0.98 9.23 14.98
CA ALA A 95 1.42 9.32 16.37
C ALA A 95 0.99 8.13 17.24
N ALA A 96 0.01 7.32 16.81
CA ALA A 96 -0.41 6.11 17.51
C ALA A 96 0.37 4.87 17.05
N GLY A 97 1.27 5.00 16.07
CA GLY A 97 2.08 3.91 15.54
C GLY A 97 1.36 3.05 14.51
N ARG A 98 0.24 3.52 13.92
CA ARG A 98 -0.39 2.84 12.79
C ARG A 98 0.42 3.10 11.52
N LEU A 99 0.60 2.05 10.70
CA LEU A 99 1.27 2.14 9.41
C LEU A 99 0.24 2.42 8.31
N TRP A 100 0.26 3.61 7.74
CA TRP A 100 -0.54 3.98 6.59
C TRP A 100 0.19 3.58 5.30
N ILE A 101 -0.52 2.90 4.40
CA ILE A 101 0.00 2.34 3.14
C ILE A 101 -0.80 2.95 2.00
N GLN A 102 -0.13 3.53 1.02
CA GLN A 102 -0.72 4.11 -0.19
C GLN A 102 -0.25 3.30 -1.40
N THR A 103 -1.11 3.19 -2.42
CA THR A 103 -0.83 2.34 -3.59
C THR A 103 -0.71 3.14 -4.87
N ASP A 104 0.17 2.67 -5.75
CA ASP A 104 0.34 3.14 -7.13
C ASP A 104 0.48 1.93 -8.08
N TYR A 105 -0.63 1.50 -8.65
CA TYR A 105 -0.68 0.51 -9.74
C TYR A 105 -1.66 0.93 -10.82
N ASP A 106 -1.51 0.37 -12.02
CA ASP A 106 -2.51 0.47 -13.06
C ASP A 106 -3.73 -0.40 -12.69
N ASP A 107 -4.86 0.25 -12.40
CA ASP A 107 -6.11 -0.41 -12.00
C ASP A 107 -6.89 -1.02 -13.17
N GLU A 108 -6.34 -0.96 -14.38
CA GLU A 108 -6.85 -1.63 -15.59
C GLU A 108 -6.08 -2.92 -15.91
N GLU A 109 -4.87 -3.10 -15.36
CA GLU A 109 -4.09 -4.30 -15.61
C GLU A 109 -4.77 -5.56 -15.06
N ALA A 110 -4.77 -6.64 -15.86
CA ALA A 110 -5.46 -7.88 -15.55
C ALA A 110 -5.13 -8.46 -14.15
N PRO A 111 -3.87 -8.44 -13.66
CA PRO A 111 -3.53 -8.94 -12.32
C PRO A 111 -4.09 -8.07 -11.17
N MET A 112 -4.45 -6.81 -11.42
CA MET A 112 -4.95 -5.87 -10.40
C MET A 112 -6.48 -5.78 -10.36
N GLN A 113 -7.18 -6.44 -11.29
CA GLN A 113 -8.64 -6.38 -11.41
C GLN A 113 -9.38 -6.80 -10.13
N GLY A 114 -8.82 -7.75 -9.37
CA GLY A 114 -9.39 -8.18 -8.08
C GLY A 114 -9.30 -7.13 -6.95
N MET A 115 -8.52 -6.08 -7.14
CA MET A 115 -8.20 -5.08 -6.11
C MET A 115 -8.97 -3.77 -6.28
N GLY A 116 -9.38 -3.44 -7.51
CA GLY A 116 -10.07 -2.18 -7.83
C GLY A 116 -9.11 -0.98 -7.92
N CYS A 117 -9.64 0.23 -7.75
CA CYS A 117 -8.85 1.46 -7.86
C CYS A 117 -7.81 1.58 -6.74
N ASN A 118 -6.78 2.39 -6.95
CA ASN A 118 -5.77 2.67 -5.92
C ASN A 118 -6.40 3.15 -4.61
N MET A 119 -5.71 2.85 -3.51
CA MET A 119 -6.28 2.93 -2.19
C MET A 119 -5.25 3.37 -1.15
N MET A 120 -5.78 3.73 0.01
CA MET A 120 -5.01 3.86 1.23
C MET A 120 -5.52 2.86 2.25
N LEU A 121 -4.58 2.13 2.85
CA LEU A 121 -4.82 1.15 3.89
C LEU A 121 -4.15 1.59 5.19
N CYS A 122 -4.61 1.01 6.28
CA CYS A 122 -4.01 1.17 7.60
C CYS A 122 -3.68 -0.23 8.14
N ALA A 123 -2.41 -0.43 8.46
CA ALA A 123 -1.90 -1.66 9.04
C ALA A 123 -1.54 -1.45 10.51
N ASP A 124 -1.82 -2.45 11.33
CA ASP A 124 -1.25 -2.58 12.67
C ASP A 124 0.12 -3.31 12.54
N PRO A 125 1.25 -2.65 12.85
CA PRO A 125 2.58 -3.26 12.77
C PRO A 125 2.79 -4.51 13.66
N ALA A 126 2.06 -4.61 14.76
CA ALA A 126 2.20 -5.70 15.72
C ALA A 126 1.41 -6.94 15.28
N THR A 127 0.13 -6.76 14.92
CA THR A 127 -0.76 -7.86 14.51
C THR A 127 -0.66 -8.17 13.01
N ARG A 128 -0.10 -7.25 12.22
CA ARG A 128 -0.05 -7.27 10.75
C ARG A 128 -1.42 -7.24 10.08
N GLU A 129 -2.48 -6.95 10.82
CA GLU A 129 -3.81 -6.75 10.23
C GLU A 129 -3.79 -5.50 9.35
N VAL A 130 -4.31 -5.62 8.12
CA VAL A 130 -4.40 -4.53 7.14
C VAL A 130 -5.86 -4.29 6.79
N ARG A 131 -6.33 -3.06 6.99
CA ARG A 131 -7.70 -2.65 6.64
C ARG A 131 -7.67 -1.53 5.63
N ARG A 132 -8.48 -1.65 4.58
CA ARG A 132 -8.67 -0.59 3.58
C ARG A 132 -9.40 0.57 4.25
N PHE A 133 -8.84 1.77 4.12
CA PHE A 133 -9.41 2.98 4.71
C PHE A 133 -10.07 3.89 3.66
N MET A 134 -9.45 4.06 2.50
CA MET A 134 -9.94 4.93 1.42
C MET A 134 -9.66 4.30 0.06
N VAL A 135 -10.55 4.49 -0.91
CA VAL A 135 -10.34 4.16 -2.33
C VAL A 135 -10.44 5.45 -3.13
N GLY A 136 -9.48 5.67 -4.02
CA GLY A 136 -9.45 6.81 -4.92
C GLY A 136 -10.35 6.65 -6.15
N PRO A 137 -10.52 7.72 -6.94
CA PRO A 137 -11.17 7.62 -8.25
C PRO A 137 -10.33 6.80 -9.24
N ARG A 138 -10.99 6.32 -10.30
CA ARG A 138 -10.36 5.53 -11.38
C ARG A 138 -9.14 6.24 -11.99
N GLY A 139 -8.06 5.48 -12.17
CA GLY A 139 -6.82 5.91 -12.80
C GLY A 139 -5.97 6.88 -11.98
N CYS A 140 -6.35 7.16 -10.73
CA CYS A 140 -5.46 7.87 -9.81
C CYS A 140 -4.49 6.90 -9.13
N GLU A 141 -3.41 7.43 -8.57
CA GLU A 141 -2.75 6.84 -7.39
C GLU A 141 -3.19 7.59 -6.12
N ILE A 142 -2.99 6.95 -4.98
CA ILE A 142 -3.03 7.63 -3.68
C ILE A 142 -1.59 7.88 -3.24
N THR A 143 -1.24 9.13 -2.94
CA THR A 143 0.13 9.50 -2.55
C THR A 143 0.14 10.69 -1.60
N GLY A 144 1.22 10.88 -0.84
CA GLY A 144 1.41 11.98 0.10
C GLY A 144 0.42 11.97 1.29
N LEU A 145 0.95 12.01 2.51
CA LEU A 145 0.15 12.04 3.73
C LEU A 145 0.66 13.08 4.71
N ALA A 146 -0.27 13.74 5.40
CA ALA A 146 0.02 14.59 6.54
C ALA A 146 -1.15 14.56 7.52
N TRP A 147 -0.86 14.82 8.80
CA TRP A 147 -1.86 14.92 9.85
C TRP A 147 -1.76 16.24 10.59
N SER A 148 -2.88 16.69 11.15
CA SER A 148 -2.86 17.71 12.19
C SER A 148 -2.15 17.17 13.43
N PRO A 149 -1.54 18.04 14.27
CA PRO A 149 -0.85 17.59 15.48
C PRO A 149 -1.72 16.77 16.45
N ASP A 150 -3.04 16.98 16.45
CA ASP A 150 -4.01 16.24 17.26
C ASP A 150 -4.55 14.96 16.60
N GLY A 151 -4.13 14.66 15.36
CA GLY A 151 -4.54 13.48 14.60
C GLY A 151 -6.01 13.47 14.14
N LYS A 152 -6.73 14.59 14.26
CA LYS A 152 -8.17 14.68 13.91
C LYS A 152 -8.44 15.06 12.46
N ALA A 153 -7.43 15.55 11.76
CA ALA A 153 -7.45 15.86 10.34
C ALA A 153 -6.29 15.16 9.64
N MET A 154 -6.58 14.54 8.50
CA MET A 154 -5.60 13.90 7.63
C MET A 154 -5.73 14.48 6.22
N TRP A 155 -4.61 14.84 5.62
CA TRP A 155 -4.53 15.23 4.21
C TRP A 155 -3.93 14.08 3.41
N ALA A 156 -4.57 13.72 2.30
CA ALA A 156 -4.06 12.74 1.34
C ALA A 156 -4.14 13.30 -0.08
N ASN A 157 -3.20 12.98 -0.96
CA ASN A 157 -3.29 13.40 -2.36
C ASN A 157 -3.88 12.30 -3.23
N ILE A 158 -4.78 12.74 -4.12
CA ILE A 158 -5.23 12.00 -5.30
C ILE A 158 -4.40 12.53 -6.46
N GLN A 159 -3.49 11.72 -7.00
CA GLN A 159 -2.64 12.14 -8.12
C GLN A 159 -3.19 11.58 -9.43
N HIS A 160 -3.13 12.40 -10.49
CA HIS A 160 -3.43 12.06 -11.89
C HIS A 160 -4.73 11.26 -12.14
N PRO A 161 -5.88 11.59 -11.51
CA PRO A 161 -7.10 10.85 -11.79
C PRO A 161 -7.46 10.89 -13.29
N SER A 162 -7.93 9.78 -13.83
CA SER A 162 -8.42 9.70 -15.21
C SER A 162 -9.91 10.05 -15.30
N LEU A 163 -10.67 9.67 -14.27
CA LEU A 163 -12.08 10.07 -14.14
C LEU A 163 -12.20 11.55 -13.77
N SER A 164 -13.23 12.23 -14.28
CA SER A 164 -13.58 13.61 -13.93
C SER A 164 -13.67 13.82 -12.40
N TYR A 165 -12.57 14.21 -11.77
CA TYR A 165 -12.41 14.38 -10.33
C TYR A 165 -11.73 15.73 -10.04
N PRO A 166 -12.12 16.46 -8.98
CA PRO A 166 -13.14 16.13 -7.98
C PRO A 166 -14.59 16.47 -8.42
N ALA A 167 -14.77 17.04 -9.62
CA ALA A 167 -16.08 17.49 -10.09
C ALA A 167 -17.13 16.37 -10.17
N SER A 168 -16.71 15.14 -10.49
CA SER A 168 -17.57 13.94 -10.54
C SER A 168 -18.76 14.06 -11.50
N ASP A 169 -18.64 14.85 -12.57
CA ASP A 169 -19.71 15.13 -13.54
C ASP A 169 -19.54 14.38 -14.88
N GLY A 170 -18.45 13.61 -15.03
CA GLY A 170 -18.11 12.87 -16.24
C GLY A 170 -17.71 13.74 -17.44
N ARG A 171 -17.53 15.05 -17.26
CA ARG A 171 -17.28 16.03 -18.34
C ARG A 171 -16.07 16.90 -18.06
N SER A 172 -15.95 17.38 -16.83
CA SER A 172 -14.90 18.28 -16.40
C SER A 172 -13.54 17.58 -16.44
N ARG A 173 -12.51 18.30 -16.90
CA ARG A 173 -11.14 17.78 -16.92
C ARG A 173 -10.71 17.36 -15.50
N PRO A 174 -10.17 16.15 -15.32
CA PRO A 174 -9.68 15.71 -14.02
C PRO A 174 -8.54 16.56 -13.49
N ARG A 175 -8.44 16.65 -12.16
CA ARG A 175 -7.43 17.43 -11.45
C ARG A 175 -6.92 16.67 -10.24
N SER A 176 -5.59 16.55 -10.13
CA SER A 176 -4.95 16.14 -8.89
C SER A 176 -5.43 17.05 -7.74
N THR A 177 -5.72 16.46 -6.59
CA THR A 177 -6.36 17.16 -5.47
C THR A 177 -5.85 16.61 -4.15
N THR A 178 -5.58 17.50 -3.20
CA THR A 178 -5.39 17.14 -1.80
C THR A 178 -6.76 17.11 -1.12
N VAL A 179 -7.14 15.97 -0.55
CA VAL A 179 -8.38 15.80 0.21
C VAL A 179 -8.11 15.96 1.70
N LEU A 180 -9.07 16.54 2.41
CA LEU A 180 -9.10 16.58 3.87
C LEU A 180 -10.07 15.51 4.37
N VAL A 181 -9.56 14.60 5.20
CA VAL A 181 -10.34 13.55 5.86
C VAL A 181 -10.47 13.89 7.34
N THR A 182 -11.72 13.95 7.81
CA THR A 182 -12.10 14.21 9.20
C THR A 182 -13.19 13.23 9.63
N ARG A 183 -13.24 12.87 10.91
CA ARG A 183 -14.38 12.12 11.45
C ARG A 183 -15.54 13.05 11.79
N LEU A 184 -16.77 12.57 11.57
CA LEU A 184 -17.98 13.32 11.90
C LEU A 184 -18.14 13.58 13.41
N ASP A 185 -17.60 12.69 14.23
CA ASP A 185 -17.59 12.81 15.70
C ASP A 185 -16.42 13.67 16.24
N GLY A 186 -15.55 14.19 15.36
CA GLY A 186 -14.36 14.95 15.75
C GLY A 186 -13.27 14.11 16.44
N GLY A 187 -13.34 12.78 16.35
CA GLY A 187 -12.35 11.86 16.89
C GLY A 187 -11.04 11.82 16.08
N VAL A 188 -10.08 11.05 16.56
CA VAL A 188 -8.79 10.81 15.89
C VAL A 188 -9.00 9.87 14.70
N ILE A 189 -8.39 10.18 13.56
CA ILE A 189 -8.45 9.34 12.36
C ILE A 189 -7.85 7.95 12.66
N GLY A 190 -8.53 6.88 12.25
CA GLY A 190 -8.07 5.50 12.44
C GLY A 190 -8.15 4.96 13.87
N SER A 191 -8.81 5.67 14.79
CA SER A 191 -9.11 5.18 16.16
C SER A 191 -10.43 4.44 16.29
#